data_AF-A0A831YC25-F1
#
_entry.id   AF-A0A831YC25-F1
#
_cell.length_a   1.000
_cell.length_b   1.000
_cell.length_c   1.000
_cell.angle_alpha   90.00
_cell.angle_beta   90.00
_cell.angle_gamma   90.00
#
_symmetry.space_group_name_H-M   'P 1'
#
loop_
_entity.id
_entity.type
_entity.pdbx_description
1 polymer ?
#
loop_
_entity_poly.entity_id
_entity_poly.type
_entity_poly.pdbx_seq_one_letter_code
_entity_poly.pdbx_strand_id
1 'polypeptide(L)'
;PAYLDSLAWGYYKKGDYKKAKELLEKVLKSMSDDPVINEHYADVLSKIGQKQEALNYYKKALKLIEEKGEGEPGQKDRVLKKLK
;
A
#
# COMPACT_ATOMS: atom_id res chain seq x y z
N PRO A 1 10.62 8.86 -0.89
CA PRO A 1 10.38 9.40 -2.26
C PRO A 1 9.84 8.32 -3.20
N ALA A 2 9.08 8.69 -4.24
CA ALA A 2 8.34 7.78 -5.12
C ALA A 2 9.19 6.66 -5.78
N TYR A 3 10.48 6.90 -6.07
CA TYR A 3 11.34 5.85 -6.65
C TYR A 3 11.52 4.63 -5.72
N LEU A 4 11.50 4.83 -4.40
CA LEU A 4 11.60 3.73 -3.43
C LEU A 4 10.33 2.88 -3.42
N ASP A 5 9.18 3.48 -3.70
CA ASP A 5 7.91 2.76 -3.84
C ASP A 5 7.92 1.89 -5.11
N SER A 6 8.31 2.46 -6.25
CA SER A 6 8.47 1.68 -7.49
C SER A 6 9.46 0.51 -7.32
N LEU A 7 10.56 0.74 -6.59
CA LEU A 7 11.52 -0.32 -6.25
C LEU A 7 10.89 -1.38 -5.34
N ALA A 8 10.14 -0.96 -4.31
CA ALA A 8 9.43 -1.88 -3.41
C ALA A 8 8.42 -2.74 -4.17
N TRP A 9 7.69 -2.14 -5.11
CA TRP A 9 6.76 -2.88 -5.97
C TRP A 9 7.48 -3.89 -6.87
N GLY A 10 8.66 -3.54 -7.37
CA GLY A 10 9.54 -4.48 -8.07
C GLY A 10 9.90 -5.71 -7.22
N TYR A 11 10.27 -5.50 -5.95
CA TYR A 11 10.52 -6.61 -5.01
C TYR A 11 9.27 -7.42 -4.69
N TYR A 12 8.12 -6.76 -4.50
CA TYR A 12 6.83 -7.43 -4.29
C TYR A 12 6.50 -8.37 -5.46
N LYS A 13 6.68 -7.92 -6.71
CA LYS A 13 6.45 -8.74 -7.90
C LYS A 13 7.40 -9.92 -8.02
N LYS A 14 8.62 -9.80 -7.47
CA LYS A 14 9.59 -10.90 -7.37
C LYS A 14 9.32 -11.87 -6.22
N GLY A 15 8.32 -11.61 -5.38
CA GLY A 15 8.02 -12.40 -4.19
C GLY A 15 8.91 -12.10 -2.98
N ASP A 16 9.82 -11.12 -3.07
CA ASP A 16 10.64 -10.67 -1.95
C ASP A 16 9.86 -9.65 -1.11
N TYR A 17 8.90 -10.17 -0.36
CA TYR A 17 8.02 -9.35 0.48
C TYR A 17 8.75 -8.71 1.65
N LYS A 18 9.83 -9.33 2.13
CA LYS A 18 10.67 -8.74 3.20
C LYS A 18 11.30 -7.44 2.71
N LYS A 19 11.93 -7.46 1.53
CA LYS A 19 12.55 -6.26 0.98
C LYS A 19 11.54 -5.19 0.61
N ALA A 20 10.40 -5.60 0.04
CA ALA A 20 9.30 -4.69 -0.25
C ALA A 20 8.81 -3.96 1.03
N LYS A 21 8.62 -4.70 2.13
CA LYS A 21 8.22 -4.14 3.42
C LYS A 21 9.21 -3.10 3.93
N GLU A 22 10.49 -3.43 3.99
CA GLU A 22 11.55 -2.53 4.46
C GLU A 22 11.60 -1.20 3.68
N LEU A 23 11.37 -1.26 2.37
CA LEU A 23 11.34 -0.07 1.51
C LEU A 23 10.09 0.77 1.76
N LEU A 24 8.91 0.15 1.81
CA LEU A 24 7.65 0.84 2.05
C LEU A 24 7.59 1.49 3.43
N GLU A 25 8.15 0.86 4.47
CA GLU A 25 8.29 1.47 5.80
C GLU A 25 9.11 2.76 5.76
N LYS A 26 10.14 2.84 4.91
CA LYS A 26 10.92 4.07 4.72
C LYS A 26 10.12 5.13 3.98
N VAL A 27 9.34 4.73 2.97
CA VAL A 27 8.51 5.65 2.19
C VAL A 27 7.41 6.25 3.07
N LEU A 28 6.74 5.42 3.88
CA LEU A 28 5.67 5.82 4.79
C LEU A 28 6.08 6.88 5.82
N LYS A 29 7.37 6.97 6.18
CA LYS A 29 7.87 8.05 7.06
C LYS A 29 7.74 9.45 6.47
N SER A 30 7.72 9.56 5.15
CA SER A 30 7.64 10.84 4.42
C SER A 30 6.34 11.03 3.64
N MET A 31 5.66 9.93 3.30
CA MET A 31 4.50 9.90 2.41
C MET A 31 3.39 9.05 3.04
N SER A 32 3.11 9.29 4.32
CA SER A 32 2.12 8.53 5.09
C SER A 32 0.69 8.67 4.56
N ASP A 33 0.43 9.74 3.81
CA ASP A 33 -0.89 10.16 3.35
C ASP A 33 -1.11 9.83 1.87
N ASP A 34 -0.19 9.12 1.24
CA ASP A 34 -0.36 8.68 -0.14
C ASP A 34 -1.18 7.37 -0.20
N PRO A 35 -2.34 7.34 -0.88
CA PRO A 35 -3.19 6.16 -0.93
C PRO A 35 -2.55 4.97 -1.66
N VAL A 36 -1.70 5.21 -2.67
CA VAL A 36 -0.98 4.15 -3.42
C VAL A 36 0.03 3.48 -2.51
N ILE A 37 0.80 4.25 -1.76
CA ILE A 37 1.78 3.69 -0.82
C ILE A 37 1.09 2.90 0.29
N ASN A 38 -0.03 3.39 0.82
CA ASN A 38 -0.82 2.66 1.82
C ASN A 38 -1.40 1.35 1.24
N GLU A 39 -1.86 1.34 -0.02
CA GLU A 39 -2.31 0.12 -0.72
C GLU A 39 -1.16 -0.88 -0.92
N HIS A 40 0.00 -0.44 -1.40
CA HIS A 40 1.15 -1.31 -1.63
C HIS A 40 1.69 -1.91 -0.33
N TYR A 41 1.71 -1.14 0.76
CA TYR A 41 2.08 -1.68 2.07
C TYR A 41 1.07 -2.73 2.56
N ALA A 42 -0.22 -2.47 2.40
CA ALA A 42 -1.27 -3.45 2.72
C ALA A 42 -1.16 -4.74 1.88
N ASP A 43 -0.81 -4.64 0.59
CA ASP A 43 -0.57 -5.80 -0.29
C ASP A 43 0.58 -6.66 0.25
N VAL A 44 1.70 -6.03 0.64
CA VAL A 44 2.86 -6.72 1.22
C VAL A 44 2.48 -7.39 2.54
N LEU A 45 1.82 -6.66 3.45
CA LEU A 45 1.37 -7.19 4.74
C LEU A 45 0.45 -8.41 4.57
N SER A 46 -0.47 -8.35 3.61
CA SER A 46 -1.37 -9.46 3.29
C SER A 46 -0.59 -10.70 2.84
N LYS A 47 0.42 -10.53 1.97
CA LYS A 47 1.26 -11.63 1.48
C LYS A 47 2.09 -12.32 2.56
N ILE A 48 2.49 -11.60 3.61
CA ILE A 48 3.25 -12.16 4.73
C ILE A 48 2.36 -12.61 5.91
N GLY A 49 1.03 -12.67 5.72
CA GLY A 49 0.09 -13.17 6.71
C GLY A 49 -0.36 -12.16 7.78
N GLN A 50 0.08 -10.90 7.68
CA GLN A 50 -0.30 -9.81 8.60
C GLN A 50 -1.64 -9.20 8.20
N LYS A 51 -2.69 -10.04 8.15
CA LYS A 51 -4.00 -9.70 7.58
C LYS A 51 -4.69 -8.52 8.28
N GLN A 52 -4.64 -8.46 9.61
CA GLN A 52 -5.30 -7.39 10.36
C GLN A 52 -4.65 -6.03 10.10
N GLU A 53 -3.33 -5.99 10.02
CA GLU A 53 -2.59 -4.78 9.71
C GLU A 53 -2.87 -4.36 8.26
N ALA A 54 -2.87 -5.30 7.31
CA ALA A 54 -3.22 -5.04 5.92
C ALA A 54 -4.61 -4.39 5.80
N LEU A 55 -5.62 -4.89 6.51
CA LEU A 55 -6.96 -4.30 6.53
C LEU A 55 -6.96 -2.85 7.02
N ASN A 56 -6.15 -2.52 8.04
CA ASN A 56 -6.05 -1.16 8.55
C ASN A 56 -5.47 -0.21 7.48
N TYR A 57 -4.45 -0.65 6.75
CA TYR A 57 -3.83 0.14 5.68
C TYR A 57 -4.72 0.24 4.43
N TYR A 58 -5.47 -0.80 4.06
CA TYR A 58 -6.48 -0.69 3.01
C TYR A 58 -7.59 0.31 3.37
N LYS A 59 -8.07 0.30 4.62
CA LYS A 59 -9.05 1.28 5.10
C LYS A 59 -8.49 2.69 5.06
N LYS A 60 -7.21 2.87 5.43
CA LYS A 60 -6.53 4.16 5.35
C LYS A 60 -6.42 4.65 3.90
N ALA A 61 -6.02 3.78 2.96
CA ALA A 61 -5.99 4.10 1.54
C ALA A 61 -7.38 4.51 1.02
N LEU A 62 -8.43 3.74 1.36
CA LEU A 62 -9.80 4.06 0.98
C LEU A 62 -10.24 5.43 1.52
N LYS A 63 -9.96 5.71 2.79
CA LYS A 63 -10.29 7.00 3.42
C LYS A 63 -9.64 8.18 2.70
N LEU A 64 -8.35 8.07 2.37
CA LEU A 64 -7.62 9.11 1.63
C LEU A 64 -8.24 9.36 0.25
N ILE A 65 -8.64 8.28 -0.45
CA ILE A 65 -9.30 8.38 -1.75
C ILE A 65 -10.67 9.08 -1.65
N GLU A 66 -11.47 8.74 -0.64
CA GLU A 66 -12.82 9.29 -0.50
C GLU A 66 -12.86 10.72 0.02
N GLU A 67 -12.00 11.05 0.99
CA GLU A 67 -12.04 12.36 1.66
C GLU A 67 -11.22 13.42 0.92
N LYS A 68 -10.09 13.03 0.34
CA LYS A 68 -9.16 13.99 -0.30
C LYS A 68 -9.21 13.93 -1.83
N GLY A 69 -9.91 12.96 -2.41
CA GLY A 69 -9.88 12.72 -3.85
C GLY A 69 -8.48 12.30 -4.37
N GLU A 70 -7.60 11.88 -3.45
CA GLU A 70 -6.24 11.46 -3.77
C GLU A 70 -6.25 10.03 -4.28
N GLY A 71 -5.46 9.72 -5.31
CA GLY A 71 -5.31 8.36 -5.79
C GLY A 71 -5.39 8.22 -7.31
N GLU A 72 -5.13 7.01 -7.76
CA GLU A 72 -5.09 6.70 -9.18
C GLU A 72 -6.48 6.28 -9.72
N PRO A 73 -6.73 6.45 -11.03
CA PRO A 73 -7.90 5.88 -11.68
C PRO A 73 -8.09 4.38 -11.34
N GLY A 74 -9.29 4.04 -10.87
CA GLY A 74 -9.66 2.68 -10.50
C GLY A 74 -9.07 2.16 -9.18
N GLN A 75 -8.28 2.97 -8.46
CA GLN A 75 -7.69 2.57 -7.19
C GLN A 75 -8.74 2.22 -6.13
N LYS A 76 -9.79 3.05 -6.00
CA LYS A 76 -10.89 2.83 -5.07
C LYS A 76 -11.49 1.43 -5.21
N ASP A 77 -11.78 1.03 -6.45
CA ASP A 77 -12.39 -0.26 -6.74
C ASP A 77 -11.45 -1.43 -6.42
N ARG A 78 -10.15 -1.28 -6.67
CA ARG A 78 -9.15 -2.29 -6.28
C ARG A 78 -9.10 -2.46 -4.77
N VAL A 79 -9.03 -1.36 -4.02
CA VAL A 79 -8.98 -1.38 -2.56
C VAL A 79 -10.25 -1.98 -1.96
N LEU A 80 -11.43 -1.61 -2.48
CA LEU A 80 -12.71 -2.17 -2.04
C LEU A 80 -12.80 -3.69 -2.26
N LYS A 81 -12.23 -4.21 -3.35
CA LYS A 81 -12.17 -5.67 -3.57
C LYS A 81 -11.27 -6.39 -2.57
N LYS A 82 -10.21 -5.75 -2.09
CA LYS A 82 -9.26 -6.31 -1.10
C LYS A 82 -9.78 -6.27 0.33
N LEU A 83 -10.82 -5.47 0.60
CA LEU A 83 -11.50 -5.36 1.89
C LEU A 83 -12.65 -6.36 2.08
N LYS A 84 -13.06 -7.06 1.01
CA LYS A 84 -14.09 -8.11 1.04
C LYS A 84 -13.45 -9.47 1.27
#